data_AF-A0A7Y2PJI4-F1
#
_entry.id   AF-A0A7Y2PJI4-F1
#
_cell.length_a   1.000
_cell.length_b   1.000
_cell.length_c   1.000
_cell.angle_alpha   90.00
_cell.angle_beta   90.00
_cell.angle_gamma   90.00
#
_symmetry.space_group_name_H-M   'P 1'
#
loop_
_entity.id
_entity.type
_entity.pdbx_description
1 polymer ?
#
loop_
_entity_poly.entity_id
_entity_poly.type
_entity_poly.pdbx_seq_one_letter_code
_entity_poly.pdbx_strand_id
1 'polypeptide(L)'
;LPQDPRFIDNGARSVHREALKQALEKLLARHDGATLAPQLIQLGVPCGSIATIDTVVAHPHTLHRGLLVEIGDYRGIGSPVKLSRTPATYRSAPPALGQDTRQVLQGMGLDAQMIEKLYAAGIVRG
;
A
#
# COMPACT_ATOMS: atom_id res chain seq x y z
N LEU A 1 -17.27 29.25 14.52
CA LEU A 1 -16.03 28.62 15.05
C LEU A 1 -14.91 29.61 15.36
N PRO A 2 -14.44 30.47 14.43
CA PRO A 2 -13.28 31.34 14.71
C PRO A 2 -13.49 32.38 15.83
N GLN A 3 -14.76 32.70 16.14
CA GLN A 3 -15.13 33.60 17.24
C GLN A 3 -15.39 32.87 18.57
N ASP A 4 -15.29 31.53 18.60
CA ASP A 4 -15.48 30.76 19.83
C ASP A 4 -14.23 30.90 20.71
N PRO A 5 -14.33 31.36 21.97
CA PRO A 5 -13.18 31.52 22.86
C PRO A 5 -12.39 30.22 23.09
N ARG A 6 -12.98 29.06 22.83
CA ARG A 6 -12.29 27.77 22.93
C ARG A 6 -11.30 27.51 21.79
N PHE A 7 -11.40 28.24 20.66
CA PHE A 7 -10.68 27.91 19.42
C PHE A 7 -9.82 29.06 18.84
N ILE A 8 -9.69 30.16 19.58
CA ILE A 8 -8.99 31.40 19.15
C ILE A 8 -7.54 31.12 18.75
N ASP A 9 -6.80 30.39 19.58
CA ASP A 9 -5.39 30.09 19.35
C ASP A 9 -5.11 28.58 19.41
N ASN A 10 -3.87 28.21 19.10
CA ASN A 10 -3.48 26.81 19.05
C ASN A 10 -3.50 26.13 20.43
N GLY A 11 -3.20 26.87 21.51
CA GLY A 11 -3.23 26.35 22.87
C GLY A 11 -4.65 25.99 23.29
N ALA A 12 -5.57 26.93 23.11
CA ALA A 12 -7.00 26.74 23.37
C ALA A 12 -7.58 25.59 22.54
N ARG A 13 -7.25 25.52 21.23
CA ARG A 13 -7.66 24.42 20.36
C ARG A 13 -7.14 23.06 20.82
N SER A 14 -5.94 23.00 21.37
CA SER A 14 -5.37 21.75 21.90
C SER A 14 -6.11 21.28 23.15
N VAL A 15 -6.39 22.19 24.09
CA VAL A 15 -7.17 21.91 25.31
C VAL A 15 -8.60 21.47 24.97
N HIS A 16 -9.21 22.09 23.96
CA HIS A 16 -10.58 21.82 23.54
C HIS A 16 -10.69 20.98 22.27
N ARG A 17 -9.69 20.11 22.00
CA ARG A 17 -9.58 19.33 20.77
C ARG A 17 -10.84 18.54 20.42
N GLU A 18 -11.42 17.84 21.40
CA GLU A 18 -12.62 17.02 21.15
C GLU A 18 -13.84 17.87 20.81
N ALA A 19 -14.01 19.01 21.49
CA ALA A 19 -15.09 19.94 21.19
C ALA A 19 -14.92 20.57 19.79
N LEU A 20 -13.68 20.90 19.40
CA LEU A 20 -13.36 21.40 18.07
C LEU A 20 -13.66 20.35 17.00
N LYS A 21 -13.20 19.11 17.22
CA LYS A 21 -13.41 17.97 16.32
C LYS A 21 -14.90 17.76 16.05
N GLN A 22 -15.71 17.64 17.10
CA GLN A 22 -17.16 17.42 16.95
C GLN A 22 -17.84 18.57 16.19
N ALA A 23 -17.39 19.81 16.40
CA ALA A 23 -17.96 20.95 15.70
C ALA A 23 -17.56 20.98 14.22
N LEU A 24 -16.31 20.62 13.90
CA LEU A 24 -15.85 20.46 12.53
C LEU A 24 -16.56 19.30 11.82
N GLU A 25 -16.68 18.14 12.47
CA GLU A 25 -17.40 16.98 11.92
C GLU A 25 -18.85 17.33 11.55
N LYS A 26 -19.56 18.05 12.41
CA LYS A 26 -20.95 18.50 12.13
C LYS A 26 -21.03 19.42 10.90
N LEU A 27 -20.03 20.27 10.68
CA LEU A 27 -20.00 21.17 9.52
C LEU A 27 -19.62 20.39 8.24
N LEU A 28 -18.59 19.56 8.33
CA LEU A 28 -18.04 18.80 7.20
C LEU A 28 -18.98 17.68 6.74
N ALA A 29 -19.81 17.11 7.63
CA ALA A 29 -20.75 16.03 7.31
C ALA A 29 -21.76 16.34 6.19
N ARG A 30 -21.94 17.62 5.85
CA ARG A 30 -22.83 18.06 4.76
C ARG A 30 -22.15 18.10 3.40
N HIS A 31 -20.88 17.75 3.32
CA HIS A 31 -20.07 17.83 2.12
C HIS A 31 -19.52 16.47 1.75
N ASP A 32 -19.47 16.19 0.44
CA ASP A 32 -18.69 15.07 -0.06
C ASP A 32 -17.19 15.38 0.09
N GLY A 33 -16.47 14.47 0.75
CA GLY A 33 -15.04 14.60 0.99
C GLY A 33 -14.21 14.60 -0.28
N ALA A 34 -14.62 13.86 -1.32
CA ALA A 34 -13.90 13.81 -2.60
C ALA A 34 -13.95 15.16 -3.33
N THR A 35 -15.06 15.89 -3.18
CA THR A 35 -15.23 17.24 -3.74
C THR A 35 -14.59 18.32 -2.85
N LEU A 36 -14.72 18.21 -1.53
CA LEU A 36 -14.28 19.24 -0.59
C LEU A 36 -12.76 19.25 -0.38
N ALA A 37 -12.11 18.09 -0.32
CA ALA A 37 -10.68 18.01 -0.02
C ALA A 37 -9.81 18.80 -1.01
N PRO A 38 -10.00 18.72 -2.35
CA PRO A 38 -9.27 19.54 -3.31
C PRO A 38 -9.40 21.05 -3.06
N GLN A 39 -10.60 21.52 -2.70
CA GLN A 39 -10.86 22.93 -2.40
C GLN A 39 -10.10 23.38 -1.13
N LEU A 40 -10.13 22.57 -0.08
CA LEU A 40 -9.42 22.84 1.16
C LEU A 40 -7.89 22.82 0.96
N ILE A 41 -7.36 21.90 0.15
CA ILE A 41 -5.94 21.84 -0.20
C ILE A 41 -5.51 23.12 -0.94
N GLN A 42 -6.32 23.62 -1.88
CA GLN A 42 -6.05 24.89 -2.57
C GLN A 42 -6.01 26.10 -1.61
N LEU A 43 -6.74 26.02 -0.49
CA LEU A 43 -6.71 27.01 0.59
C LEU A 43 -5.58 26.77 1.61
N GLY A 44 -4.69 25.79 1.37
CA GLY A 44 -3.56 25.48 2.23
C GLY A 44 -3.86 24.55 3.40
N VAL A 45 -5.04 23.92 3.44
CA VAL A 45 -5.41 22.97 4.49
C VAL A 45 -4.99 21.55 4.08
N PRO A 46 -4.04 20.92 4.81
CA PRO A 46 -3.62 19.56 4.50
C PRO A 46 -4.71 18.56 4.88
N CYS A 47 -5.38 18.00 3.90
CA CYS A 47 -6.43 17.01 4.08
C CYS A 47 -6.53 16.07 2.86
N GLY A 48 -7.33 15.02 2.98
CA GLY A 48 -7.62 14.09 1.90
C GLY A 48 -8.89 13.30 2.19
N SER A 49 -9.62 12.92 1.15
CA SER A 49 -10.73 11.99 1.26
C SER A 49 -10.23 10.58 1.53
N ILE A 50 -10.99 9.80 2.30
CA ILE A 50 -10.72 8.37 2.45
C ILE A 50 -11.05 7.67 1.13
N ALA A 51 -10.07 7.00 0.52
CA ALA A 51 -10.24 6.28 -0.72
C ALA A 51 -10.40 4.78 -0.46
N THR A 52 -11.24 4.13 -1.27
CA THR A 52 -11.38 2.67 -1.29
C THR A 52 -10.21 2.03 -2.04
N ILE A 53 -10.01 0.72 -1.85
CA ILE A 53 -8.89 0.00 -2.49
C ILE A 53 -8.99 0.08 -4.02
N ASP A 54 -10.18 -0.12 -4.58
CA ASP A 54 -10.46 -0.01 -6.02
C ASP A 54 -10.07 1.38 -6.56
N THR A 55 -10.44 2.45 -5.83
CA THR A 55 -10.09 3.83 -6.18
C THR A 55 -8.57 4.04 -6.13
N VAL A 56 -7.89 3.54 -5.10
CA VAL A 56 -6.43 3.68 -4.94
C VAL A 56 -5.69 2.96 -6.06
N VAL A 57 -6.11 1.74 -6.40
CA VAL A 57 -5.50 0.91 -7.45
C VAL A 57 -5.66 1.57 -8.83
N ALA A 58 -6.82 2.16 -9.11
CA ALA A 58 -7.09 2.86 -10.37
C ALA A 58 -6.56 4.31 -10.41
N HIS A 59 -6.04 4.84 -9.30
CA HIS A 59 -5.68 6.26 -9.21
C HIS A 59 -4.57 6.63 -10.21
N PRO A 60 -4.66 7.78 -10.92
CA PRO A 60 -3.65 8.19 -11.91
C PRO A 60 -2.23 8.21 -11.36
N HIS A 61 -2.06 8.62 -10.10
CA HIS A 61 -0.76 8.63 -9.43
C HIS A 61 -0.23 7.21 -9.16
N THR A 62 -1.09 6.24 -8.81
CA THR A 62 -0.71 4.83 -8.60
C THR A 62 -0.19 4.22 -9.90
N LEU A 63 -0.90 4.49 -11.01
CA LEU A 63 -0.52 4.07 -12.35
C LEU A 63 0.78 4.74 -12.81
N HIS A 64 0.86 6.07 -12.70
CA HIS A 64 2.05 6.84 -13.08
C HIS A 64 3.30 6.40 -12.30
N ARG A 65 3.13 6.07 -11.01
CA ARG A 65 4.21 5.57 -10.16
C ARG A 65 4.51 4.08 -10.39
N GLY A 66 3.79 3.35 -11.24
CA GLY A 66 4.00 1.91 -11.45
C GLY A 66 3.99 1.14 -10.13
N LEU A 67 2.97 1.37 -9.30
CA LEU A 67 2.80 0.70 -8.01
C LEU A 67 2.04 -0.61 -8.12
N LEU A 68 1.55 -0.96 -9.31
CA LEU A 68 0.96 -2.25 -9.61
C LEU A 68 1.93 -3.05 -10.48
N VAL A 69 2.08 -4.31 -10.12
CA VAL A 69 2.90 -5.28 -10.85
C VAL A 69 1.98 -6.37 -11.35
N GLU A 70 2.05 -6.63 -12.65
CA GLU A 70 1.24 -7.65 -13.33
C GLU A 70 2.20 -8.62 -14.04
N ILE A 71 2.12 -9.90 -13.71
CA ILE A 71 2.95 -10.98 -14.29
C ILE A 71 2.07 -12.19 -14.56
N GLY A 72 1.72 -12.41 -15.83
CA GLY A 72 0.69 -13.39 -16.18
C GLY A 72 -0.61 -13.05 -15.47
N ASP A 73 -1.17 -14.00 -14.72
CA ASP A 73 -2.39 -13.81 -13.94
C ASP A 73 -2.13 -13.23 -12.53
N TYR A 74 -0.87 -13.04 -12.13
CA TYR A 74 -0.54 -12.44 -10.85
C TYR A 74 -0.64 -10.92 -10.93
N ARG A 75 -1.35 -10.33 -9.95
CA ARG A 75 -1.41 -8.89 -9.73
C ARG A 75 -1.06 -8.58 -8.28
N GLY A 76 -0.11 -7.68 -8.07
CA GLY A 76 0.35 -7.30 -6.73
C GLY A 76 0.88 -5.88 -6.65
N ILE A 77 1.31 -5.50 -5.44
CA ILE A 77 1.87 -4.17 -5.17
C ILE A 77 3.37 -4.17 -5.43
N GLY A 78 3.81 -3.22 -6.26
CA GLY A 78 5.21 -2.94 -6.53
C GLY A 78 5.87 -2.11 -5.44
N SER A 79 7.18 -1.91 -5.58
CA SER A 79 7.99 -1.14 -4.65
C SER A 79 7.59 0.33 -4.76
N PRO A 80 7.27 1.00 -3.64
CA PRO A 80 6.98 2.42 -3.63
C PRO A 80 8.24 3.27 -3.83
N VAL A 81 9.42 2.70 -3.56
CA VAL A 81 10.71 3.40 -3.68
C VAL A 81 11.21 3.30 -5.12
N LYS A 82 11.44 4.45 -5.76
CA LYS A 82 11.93 4.55 -7.13
C LYS A 82 13.39 5.00 -7.13
N LEU A 83 14.28 4.06 -7.42
CA LEU A 83 15.72 4.29 -7.51
C LEU A 83 16.11 4.49 -8.98
N SER A 84 16.80 5.58 -9.30
CA SER A 84 17.21 5.90 -10.67
C SER A 84 18.25 4.94 -11.24
N ARG A 85 19.19 4.46 -10.41
CA ARG A 85 20.27 3.54 -10.83
C ARG A 85 19.87 2.07 -10.83
N THR A 86 19.01 1.68 -9.89
CA THR A 86 18.62 0.27 -9.67
C THR A 86 17.12 0.18 -9.45
N PRO A 87 16.30 0.50 -10.47
CA PRO A 87 14.86 0.41 -10.34
C PRO A 87 14.43 -1.02 -10.00
N ALA A 88 13.37 -1.15 -9.20
CA ALA A 88 12.79 -2.45 -8.92
C ALA A 88 12.30 -3.09 -10.23
N THR A 89 12.65 -4.35 -10.45
CA THR A 89 12.20 -5.14 -11.60
C THR A 89 11.58 -6.43 -11.09
N TYR A 90 10.55 -6.91 -11.78
CA TYR A 90 9.80 -8.10 -11.40
C TYR A 90 9.85 -9.07 -12.58
N ARG A 91 10.41 -10.27 -12.36
CA ARG A 91 10.72 -11.22 -13.43
C ARG A 91 9.82 -12.45 -13.44
N SER A 92 9.27 -12.82 -12.31
CA SER A 92 8.41 -13.98 -12.15
C SER A 92 7.29 -13.67 -11.16
N ALA A 93 6.16 -14.34 -11.34
CA ALA A 93 5.13 -14.42 -10.31
C ALA A 93 5.71 -15.13 -9.07
N PRO A 94 5.10 -14.95 -7.88
CA PRO A 94 5.47 -15.72 -6.70
C PRO A 94 5.46 -17.22 -7.02
N PRO A 95 6.54 -17.96 -6.67
CA PRO A 95 6.61 -19.38 -6.98
C PRO A 95 5.53 -20.14 -6.22
N ALA A 96 4.98 -21.18 -6.83
CA ALA A 96 4.15 -22.13 -6.11
C ALA A 96 4.97 -22.85 -5.03
N LEU A 97 4.28 -23.44 -4.05
CA LEU A 97 4.93 -24.24 -3.01
C LEU A 97 5.79 -25.33 -3.68
N GLY A 98 7.10 -25.28 -3.46
CA GLY A 98 8.04 -26.28 -3.93
C GLY A 98 8.45 -26.20 -5.41
N GLN A 99 7.99 -25.18 -6.15
CA GLN A 99 8.28 -25.02 -7.59
C GLN A 99 9.78 -25.08 -7.91
N ASP A 100 10.62 -24.43 -7.09
CA ASP A 100 12.06 -24.30 -7.35
C ASP A 100 12.90 -25.33 -6.57
N THR A 101 12.27 -26.24 -5.82
CA THR A 101 12.96 -27.13 -4.89
C THR A 101 14.01 -28.00 -5.58
N ARG A 102 13.68 -28.60 -6.72
CA ARG A 102 14.63 -29.41 -7.50
C ARG A 102 15.82 -28.58 -7.98
N GLN A 103 15.56 -27.38 -8.50
CA GLN A 103 16.60 -26.47 -8.99
C GLN A 103 17.56 -26.09 -7.86
N VAL A 104 17.03 -25.80 -6.67
CA VAL A 104 17.85 -25.47 -5.49
C VAL A 104 18.71 -26.65 -5.05
N LEU A 105 18.16 -27.86 -4.96
CA LEU A 105 18.91 -29.06 -4.57
C LEU A 105 20.03 -29.40 -5.59
N GLN A 106 19.76 -29.25 -6.88
CA GLN A 106 20.77 -29.40 -7.92
C GLN A 106 21.87 -28.33 -7.79
N GLY A 107 21.50 -27.08 -7.49
CA GLY A 107 22.45 -25.99 -7.22
C GLY A 107 23.33 -26.23 -6.00
N MET A 108 22.87 -27.06 -5.05
CA MET A 108 23.66 -27.52 -3.90
C MET A 108 24.60 -28.70 -4.23
N GLY A 109 24.57 -29.22 -5.46
CA GLY A 109 25.42 -30.32 -5.90
C GLY A 109 24.83 -31.72 -5.65
N LEU A 110 23.55 -31.84 -5.30
CA LEU A 110 22.90 -33.15 -5.20
C LEU A 110 22.62 -33.68 -6.61
N ASP A 111 22.99 -34.94 -6.83
CA ASP A 111 22.64 -35.64 -8.06
C ASP A 111 21.14 -36.00 -8.10
N ALA A 112 20.68 -36.41 -9.28
CA ALA A 112 19.29 -36.78 -9.49
C ALA A 112 18.84 -37.93 -8.57
N GLN A 113 19.71 -38.89 -8.28
CA GLN A 113 19.35 -40.07 -7.48
C GLN A 113 19.10 -39.69 -6.02
N MET A 114 19.93 -38.83 -5.44
CA MET A 114 19.75 -38.34 -4.08
C MET A 114 18.50 -37.48 -3.96
N ILE A 115 18.23 -36.62 -4.95
CA ILE A 115 17.01 -35.79 -4.96
C ILE A 115 15.75 -36.66 -4.94
N GLU A 116 15.69 -37.71 -5.77
CA GLU A 116 14.54 -38.64 -5.76
C GLU A 116 14.38 -39.36 -4.42
N LYS A 117 15.48 -39.75 -3.76
CA LYS A 117 15.43 -40.34 -2.40
C LYS A 117 14.80 -39.39 -1.38
N LEU A 118 15.09 -38.08 -1.47
CA LEU A 118 14.53 -37.09 -0.56
C LEU A 118 13.03 -36.89 -0.76
N TYR A 119 12.56 -36.90 -2.02
CA TYR A 119 11.12 -36.89 -2.33
C TYR A 119 10.44 -38.17 -1.85
N ALA A 120 11.02 -39.34 -2.13
CA ALA A 120 10.48 -40.64 -1.71
C ALA A 120 10.39 -40.78 -0.18
N ALA A 121 11.37 -40.23 0.55
CA ALA A 121 11.37 -40.22 2.02
C ALA A 121 10.42 -39.15 2.62
N GLY A 122 9.80 -38.29 1.80
CA GLY A 122 8.91 -37.21 2.24
C GLY A 122 9.61 -36.09 3.01
N ILE A 123 10.95 -36.04 2.97
CA ILE A 123 11.80 -35.00 3.57
C ILE A 123 11.59 -33.68 2.84
N VAL A 124 11.39 -33.78 1.52
CA VAL A 124 11.14 -32.67 0.63
C VAL A 124 9.74 -32.82 0.02
N ARG A 125 9.00 -31.72 -0.06
CA ARG A 125 7.63 -31.68 -0.60
C ARG A 125 7.48 -30.46 -1.52
N GLY A 126 6.74 -30.63 -2.60
CA GLY A 126 6.65 -29.67 -3.70
C GLY A 126 6.21 -30.36 -4.96
#